data_AF-A0A5S9PNR3-F1
#
_entry.id   AF-A0A5S9PNR3-F1
#
_cell.length_a   1.000
_cell.length_b   1.000
_cell.length_c   1.000
_cell.angle_alpha   90.00
_cell.angle_beta   90.00
_cell.angle_gamma   90.00
#
_symmetry.space_group_name_H-M   'P 1'
#
loop_
_entity.id
_entity.type
_entity.pdbx_description
1 polymer ?
#
loop_
_entity_poly.entity_id
_entity_poly.type
_entity_poly.pdbx_seq_one_letter_code
_entity_poly.pdbx_strand_id
1 'polypeptide(L)'
;MKPAIILACSVIFVAACSKSAAPPSNDHSDVSTSGADSDAASIPLPTMPNAGKEKMVGMANPASVFCEDQRGKLVIITEGQGQAGYCHFKDGSICEEWAFYRKECQIGDSLKQTP
;
A
#
# COMPACT_ATOMS: atom_id res chain seq x y z
N MET A 1 -44.38 -29.42 6.36
CA MET A 1 -44.29 -30.53 7.33
C MET A 1 -42.79 -30.80 7.55
N LYS A 2 -42.28 -30.62 8.77
CA LYS A 2 -40.84 -30.71 9.15
C LYS A 2 -40.52 -32.11 9.72
N PRO A 3 -39.24 -32.52 9.78
CA PRO A 3 -38.46 -32.30 11.01
C PRO A 3 -37.05 -31.75 10.70
N ALA A 4 -36.57 -30.65 11.29
CA ALA A 4 -36.18 -30.46 12.70
C ALA A 4 -35.17 -31.53 13.17
N ILE A 5 -33.90 -31.36 12.80
CA ILE A 5 -32.77 -32.09 13.39
C ILE A 5 -32.03 -31.14 14.33
N ILE A 6 -31.95 -31.58 15.58
CA ILE A 6 -31.49 -30.87 16.76
C ILE A 6 -29.97 -31.01 16.90
N LEU A 7 -29.32 -29.86 17.05
CA LEU A 7 -28.25 -29.54 18.01
C LEU A 7 -27.28 -30.67 18.45
N ALA A 8 -26.00 -30.51 18.09
CA ALA A 8 -24.89 -30.94 18.95
C ALA A 8 -23.80 -29.86 18.93
N CYS A 9 -23.81 -29.02 19.99
CA CYS A 9 -22.66 -28.26 20.43
C CYS A 9 -21.55 -29.24 20.85
N SER A 10 -20.34 -29.09 20.32
CA SER A 10 -19.12 -29.47 21.03
C SER A 10 -17.96 -28.58 20.59
N VAL A 11 -17.67 -27.65 21.50
CA VAL A 11 -16.44 -26.88 21.66
C VAL A 11 -15.19 -27.74 21.43
N ILE A 12 -14.28 -27.27 20.58
CA ILE A 12 -12.86 -27.66 20.67
C ILE A 12 -12.03 -26.38 20.76
N PHE A 13 -11.15 -26.43 21.75
CA PHE A 13 -10.47 -25.34 22.41
C PHE A 13 -9.52 -24.53 21.52
N VAL A 14 -9.45 -23.25 21.87
CA VAL A 14 -8.40 -22.30 21.53
C VAL A 14 -7.02 -22.85 21.88
N ALA A 15 -6.09 -22.83 20.93
CA ALA A 15 -4.67 -22.80 21.22
C ALA A 15 -4.01 -21.71 20.37
N ALA A 16 -3.91 -20.52 20.96
CA ALA A 16 -3.01 -19.48 20.52
C ALA A 16 -1.58 -19.89 20.93
N CYS A 17 -0.64 -19.88 19.97
CA CYS A 17 0.79 -19.85 20.26
C CYS A 17 1.42 -18.69 19.50
N SER A 18 1.90 -17.73 20.28
CA SER A 18 2.59 -16.50 19.89
C SER A 18 4.02 -16.78 19.39
N LYS A 19 4.52 -16.00 18.40
CA LYS A 19 5.78 -15.26 18.58
C LYS A 19 6.05 -14.24 17.46
N SER A 20 6.47 -13.07 17.92
CA SER A 20 6.89 -11.86 17.22
C SER A 20 8.24 -12.01 16.51
N ALA A 21 8.42 -11.33 15.37
CA ALA A 21 9.71 -10.81 14.92
C ALA A 21 9.48 -9.59 14.02
N ALA A 22 9.59 -8.40 14.61
CA ALA A 22 9.74 -7.14 13.88
C ALA A 22 11.19 -7.02 13.37
N PRO A 23 11.44 -6.37 12.22
CA PRO A 23 12.79 -6.01 11.80
C PRO A 23 13.36 -4.89 12.69
N PRO A 24 14.71 -4.80 12.81
CA PRO A 24 15.36 -3.90 13.76
C PRO A 24 15.12 -2.42 13.43
N SER A 25 14.67 -1.67 14.42
CA SER A 25 14.75 -0.21 14.46
C SER A 25 16.23 0.19 14.60
N ASN A 26 16.76 0.86 13.58
CA ASN A 26 18.07 1.51 13.69
C ASN A 26 17.93 2.73 14.61
N ASP A 27 18.42 2.56 15.84
CA ASP A 27 18.73 3.65 16.75
C ASP A 27 20.04 4.29 16.27
N HIS A 28 19.99 5.56 15.85
CA HIS A 28 21.18 6.39 15.70
C HIS A 28 21.08 7.53 16.72
N SER A 29 21.30 7.15 17.97
CA SER A 29 21.78 8.06 18.99
C SER A 29 23.22 8.44 18.65
N ASP A 30 23.43 9.63 18.11
CA ASP A 30 24.70 10.34 18.27
C ASP A 30 24.42 11.82 18.50
N VAL A 31 24.27 12.13 19.78
CA VAL A 31 24.60 13.45 20.29
C VAL A 31 26.09 13.68 20.05
N SER A 32 26.42 14.71 19.28
CA SER A 32 27.77 15.28 19.30
C SER A 32 27.64 16.79 19.34
N THR A 33 27.44 17.25 20.57
CA THR A 33 27.77 18.60 21.00
C THR A 33 29.28 18.64 21.24
N SER A 34 30.02 19.30 20.35
CA SER A 34 31.35 19.86 20.59
C SER A 34 31.72 20.56 19.28
N GLY A 35 31.90 21.86 19.22
CA GLY A 35 32.83 22.63 20.02
C GLY A 35 33.50 23.55 19.01
N ALA A 36 33.62 24.83 19.37
CA ALA A 36 34.26 25.82 18.53
C ALA A 36 35.78 25.62 18.59
N ASP A 37 36.41 25.43 17.44
CA ASP A 37 37.77 25.89 17.23
C ASP A 37 38.02 26.17 15.76
N SER A 38 38.69 27.30 15.54
CA SER A 38 38.95 27.94 14.28
C SER A 38 40.35 27.54 13.85
N ASP A 39 40.52 26.94 12.68
CA ASP A 39 41.79 26.99 11.98
C ASP A 39 41.58 26.95 10.47
N ALA A 40 42.08 28.02 9.83
CA ALA A 40 42.01 28.26 8.42
C ALA A 40 43.12 27.49 7.69
N ALA A 41 42.76 26.44 6.95
CA ALA A 41 43.50 25.97 5.77
C ALA A 41 42.66 24.96 4.96
N SER A 42 42.33 25.34 3.72
CA SER A 42 42.08 24.46 2.57
C SER A 42 41.24 23.19 2.79
N ILE A 43 39.91 23.30 2.67
CA ILE A 43 39.04 22.12 2.45
C ILE A 43 38.55 22.15 1.00
N PRO A 44 38.81 21.11 0.18
CA PRO A 44 38.19 21.01 -1.13
C PRO A 44 36.68 20.98 -0.94
N LEU A 45 35.96 21.84 -1.68
CA LEU A 45 34.50 21.87 -1.67
C LEU A 45 33.99 20.43 -1.78
N PRO A 46 33.25 19.90 -0.78
CA PRO A 46 32.60 18.62 -0.96
C PRO A 46 31.70 18.76 -2.18
N THR A 47 32.05 18.06 -3.26
CA THR A 47 31.18 17.92 -4.41
C THR A 47 30.01 17.11 -3.88
N MET A 48 28.97 17.77 -3.39
CA MET A 48 27.75 17.11 -2.97
C MET A 48 27.30 16.30 -4.19
N PRO A 49 27.31 14.94 -4.15
CA PRO A 49 26.71 14.18 -5.21
C PRO A 49 25.28 14.68 -5.27
N ASN A 50 24.93 15.26 -6.41
CA ASN A 50 23.65 15.84 -6.76
C ASN A 50 22.56 15.09 -5.99
N ALA A 51 22.07 15.71 -4.91
CA ALA A 51 21.08 15.13 -4.04
C ALA A 51 19.92 14.76 -4.94
N GLY A 52 19.85 13.48 -5.31
CA GLY A 52 18.75 12.95 -6.08
C GLY A 52 17.52 13.40 -5.34
N LYS A 53 16.63 14.11 -6.04
CA LYS A 53 15.32 14.44 -5.50
C LYS A 53 14.72 13.10 -5.09
N GLU A 54 14.86 12.71 -3.83
CA GLU A 54 14.07 11.65 -3.26
C GLU A 54 12.66 12.14 -3.52
N LYS A 55 11.98 11.49 -4.48
CA LYS A 55 10.55 11.67 -4.60
C LYS A 55 10.05 11.14 -3.28
N MET A 56 9.76 12.04 -2.35
CA MET A 56 8.90 11.73 -1.23
C MET A 56 7.63 11.20 -1.88
N VAL A 57 7.53 9.88 -1.97
CA VAL A 57 6.33 9.21 -2.41
C VAL A 57 5.30 9.64 -1.39
N GLY A 58 4.36 10.49 -1.83
CA GLY A 58 3.34 11.04 -0.97
C GLY A 58 2.47 9.93 -0.37
N MET A 59 1.52 10.33 0.49
CA MET A 59 0.50 9.43 1.01
C MET A 59 -0.06 8.52 -0.09
N ALA A 60 -0.26 7.24 0.22
CA ALA A 60 -0.82 6.28 -0.73
C ALA A 60 -2.16 6.79 -1.29
N ASN A 61 -2.39 6.54 -2.58
CA ASN A 61 -3.66 6.88 -3.20
C ASN A 61 -4.77 6.00 -2.60
N PRO A 62 -5.81 6.57 -1.97
CA PRO A 62 -6.86 5.78 -1.32
C PRO A 62 -7.64 4.90 -2.29
N ALA A 63 -7.81 5.31 -3.56
CA ALA A 63 -8.46 4.48 -4.58
C ALA A 63 -7.60 3.25 -4.94
N SER A 64 -6.29 3.46 -5.08
CA SER A 64 -5.32 2.39 -5.29
C SER A 64 -5.30 1.38 -4.14
N VAL A 65 -5.28 1.85 -2.88
CA VAL A 65 -5.32 0.98 -1.71
C VAL A 65 -6.63 0.20 -1.65
N PHE A 66 -7.76 0.87 -1.89
CA PHE A 66 -9.07 0.22 -1.93
C PHE A 66 -9.14 -0.88 -3.00
N CYS A 67 -8.54 -0.64 -4.17
CA CYS A 67 -8.41 -1.62 -5.23
C CYS A 67 -7.80 -2.95 -4.75
N GLU A 68 -6.65 -2.84 -4.09
CA GLU A 68 -5.88 -3.99 -3.59
C GLU A 68 -6.59 -4.67 -2.40
N ASP A 69 -7.20 -3.89 -1.51
CA ASP A 69 -8.01 -4.39 -0.40
C ASP A 69 -9.20 -5.24 -0.87
N GLN A 70 -9.81 -4.87 -2.00
CA GLN A 70 -10.88 -5.63 -2.66
C GLN A 70 -10.35 -6.79 -3.51
N ARG A 71 -9.08 -7.18 -3.34
CA ARG A 71 -8.41 -8.26 -4.08
C ARG A 71 -8.29 -8.00 -5.59
N GLY A 72 -8.40 -6.74 -5.99
CA GLY A 72 -8.06 -6.29 -7.34
C GLY A 72 -6.56 -6.19 -7.53
N LYS A 73 -6.11 -6.24 -8.78
CA LYS A 73 -4.75 -5.90 -9.19
C LYS A 73 -4.77 -4.49 -9.80
N LEU A 74 -4.06 -3.56 -9.18
CA LEU A 74 -3.91 -2.21 -9.71
C LEU A 74 -2.97 -2.20 -10.93
N VAL A 75 -3.41 -1.53 -11.99
CA VAL A 75 -2.62 -1.26 -13.19
C VAL A 75 -2.68 0.24 -13.48
N ILE A 76 -1.53 0.89 -13.53
CA ILE A 76 -1.43 2.31 -13.90
C ILE A 76 -1.17 2.41 -15.40
N ILE A 77 -2.03 3.13 -16.11
CA ILE A 77 -1.94 3.37 -17.54
C ILE A 77 -1.70 4.87 -17.77
N THR A 78 -0.76 5.21 -18.65
CA THR A 78 -0.61 6.59 -19.12
C THR A 78 -1.67 6.88 -20.17
N GLU A 79 -2.50 7.89 -19.93
CA GLU A 79 -3.61 8.29 -20.79
C GLU A 79 -3.53 9.80 -21.07
N GLY A 80 -3.34 10.15 -22.35
CA GLY A 80 -3.14 11.54 -22.75
C GLY A 80 -1.96 12.18 -22.04
N GLN A 81 -2.21 13.26 -21.29
CA GLN A 81 -1.21 13.96 -20.48
C GLN A 81 -1.11 13.47 -19.02
N GLY A 82 -1.84 12.43 -18.63
CA GLY A 82 -1.95 11.95 -17.25
C GLY A 82 -1.75 10.45 -17.09
N GLN A 83 -2.00 9.97 -15.86
CA GLN A 83 -2.04 8.55 -15.53
C GLN A 83 -3.39 8.23 -14.89
N ALA A 84 -3.96 7.07 -15.21
CA ALA A 84 -5.17 6.53 -14.62
C ALA A 84 -4.88 5.13 -14.04
N GLY A 85 -5.51 4.82 -12.91
CA GLY A 85 -5.41 3.51 -12.28
C GLY A 85 -6.63 2.64 -12.62
N TYR A 86 -6.40 1.37 -12.89
CA TYR A 86 -7.45 0.39 -13.18
C TYR A 86 -7.29 -0.84 -12.27
N CYS A 87 -8.40 -1.23 -11.67
CA CYS A 87 -8.55 -2.46 -10.91
C CYS A 87 -8.93 -3.61 -11.82
N HIS A 88 -8.06 -4.60 -11.94
CA HIS A 88 -8.33 -5.87 -12.61
C HIS A 88 -8.75 -6.92 -11.58
N PHE A 89 -9.94 -7.47 -11.73
CA PHE A 89 -10.47 -8.48 -10.82
C PHE A 89 -10.34 -9.89 -11.39
N LYS A 90 -10.47 -10.91 -10.52
CA LYS A 90 -10.31 -12.32 -10.89
C LYS A 90 -11.38 -12.84 -11.86
N ASP A 91 -12.56 -12.24 -11.85
CA ASP A 91 -13.63 -12.53 -12.80
C ASP A 91 -13.36 -11.93 -14.19
N GLY A 92 -12.26 -11.17 -14.34
CA GLY A 92 -11.90 -10.47 -15.57
C GLY A 92 -12.54 -9.09 -15.69
N SER A 93 -13.35 -8.66 -14.71
CA SER A 93 -13.88 -7.30 -14.71
C SER A 93 -12.79 -6.27 -14.45
N ILE A 94 -12.98 -5.08 -15.03
CA ILE A 94 -12.04 -3.96 -14.95
C ILE A 94 -12.84 -2.72 -14.56
N CYS A 95 -12.39 -2.03 -13.52
CA CYS A 95 -12.92 -0.72 -13.13
C CYS A 95 -11.78 0.29 -13.04
N GLU A 96 -12.01 1.52 -13.46
CA GLU A 96 -11.13 2.65 -13.08
C GLU A 96 -11.18 2.81 -11.54
N GLU A 97 -10.02 3.03 -10.91
CA GLU A 97 -9.87 2.93 -9.45
C GLU A 97 -10.74 3.94 -8.69
N TRP A 98 -10.90 5.16 -9.20
CA TRP A 98 -11.72 6.18 -8.57
C TRP A 98 -13.21 5.91 -8.75
N ALA A 99 -13.64 5.44 -9.92
CA ALA A 99 -15.00 4.98 -10.16
C ALA A 99 -15.35 3.80 -9.24
N PHE A 100 -14.42 2.86 -9.04
CA PHE A 100 -14.61 1.75 -8.10
C PHE A 100 -14.71 2.23 -6.65
N TYR A 101 -13.81 3.11 -6.21
CA TYR A 101 -13.83 3.70 -4.87
C TYR A 101 -15.14 4.45 -4.57
N ARG A 102 -15.69 5.16 -5.55
CA ARG A 102 -16.97 5.88 -5.45
C ARG A 102 -18.20 5.01 -5.72
N LYS A 103 -18.02 3.72 -6.02
CA LYS A 103 -19.10 2.77 -6.35
C LYS A 103 -19.85 3.11 -7.64
N GLU A 104 -19.24 3.89 -8.51
CA GLU A 104 -19.70 4.17 -9.88
C GLU A 104 -19.36 3.01 -10.83
N CYS A 105 -18.42 2.16 -10.44
CA CYS A 105 -18.11 0.88 -11.06
C CYS A 105 -18.05 -0.21 -9.98
N GLN A 106 -18.55 -1.41 -10.27
CA GLN A 106 -18.51 -2.56 -9.36
C GLN A 106 -17.86 -3.76 -10.04
N ILE A 107 -17.40 -4.72 -9.21
CA ILE A 107 -16.89 -6.00 -9.68
C ILE A 107 -17.96 -6.67 -10.55
N GLY A 108 -17.59 -7.02 -11.78
CA GLY A 108 -18.46 -7.61 -12.79
C GLY A 108 -19.17 -6.62 -13.73
N ASP A 109 -19.14 -5.32 -13.48
CA ASP A 109 -19.91 -4.36 -14.31
C ASP A 109 -19.39 -4.26 -15.73
N SER A 110 -18.07 -4.25 -15.92
CA SER A 110 -17.47 -4.22 -17.27
C SER A 110 -17.76 -5.47 -18.11
N LEU A 111 -18.17 -6.59 -17.48
CA LEU A 111 -18.54 -7.82 -18.18
C LEU A 111 -19.97 -7.75 -18.75
N LYS A 112 -20.84 -6.93 -18.13
CA LYS A 112 -22.24 -6.76 -18.55
C LYS A 112 -22.39 -5.85 -19.77
N GLN A 113 -21.36 -5.12 -20.14
CA GLN A 113 -21.36 -4.14 -21.23
C GLN A 113 -21.17 -4.78 -22.64
N THR A 114 -21.43 -6.08 -22.78
CA THR A 114 -21.36 -6.77 -24.08
C THR A 114 -22.71 -6.58 -24.80
N PRO A 115 -22.77 -5.96 -26.00
CA PRO A 115 -24.00 -5.84 -26.77
C PRO A 115 -24.54 -7.20 -27.26
#